data_AF-A0A2T2TAZ9-F1
#
_entry.id   AF-A0A2T2TAZ9-F1
#
_cell.length_a   1.000
_cell.length_b   1.000
_cell.length_c   1.000
_cell.angle_alpha   90.00
_cell.angle_beta   90.00
_cell.angle_gamma   90.00
#
_symmetry.space_group_name_H-M   'P 1'
#
loop_
_entity.id
_entity.type
_entity.pdbx_description
1 polymer ?
#
loop_
_entity_poly.entity_id
_entity_poly.type
_entity_poly.pdbx_seq_one_letter_code
_entity_poly.pdbx_strand_id
1 'polypeptide(L)'
;MPDSVQRRELDAVPDASTISDLRDHAEADKVSIEVHFPTGDGVQKRLVVSPRGTVVLLNDVSEETFNRSTTADDVADSLRGR
;
A
#
# COMPACT_ATOMS: atom_id res chain seq x y z
N MET A 1 12.38 10.60 16.59
CA MET A 1 11.94 11.38 15.40
C MET A 1 10.58 10.80 15.04
N PRO A 2 9.52 11.61 14.86
CA PRO A 2 8.24 11.01 14.48
C PRO A 2 8.46 10.33 13.14
N ASP A 3 8.16 9.05 13.09
CA ASP A 3 8.07 8.27 11.87
C ASP A 3 7.18 9.08 10.92
N SER A 4 7.78 9.74 9.94
CA SER A 4 7.03 10.62 9.04
C SER A 4 6.21 9.71 8.14
N VAL A 5 4.95 9.54 8.51
CA VAL A 5 3.98 8.77 7.73
C VAL A 5 3.21 9.76 6.86
N GLN A 6 3.36 9.65 5.54
CA GLN A 6 2.53 10.39 4.60
C GLN A 6 1.22 9.64 4.39
N ARG A 7 0.09 10.23 4.76
CA ARG A 7 -1.22 9.64 4.48
C ARG A 7 -1.76 10.15 3.15
N ARG A 8 -2.29 9.25 2.34
CA ARG A 8 -2.96 9.53 1.06
C ARG A 8 -4.30 8.81 1.02
N GLU A 9 -5.26 9.43 0.38
CA GLU A 9 -6.56 8.84 0.10
C GLU A 9 -6.67 8.66 -1.41
N LEU A 10 -7.10 7.49 -1.85
CA LEU A 10 -7.39 7.20 -3.25
C LEU A 10 -8.88 6.92 -3.40
N ASP A 11 -9.44 7.35 -4.52
CA ASP A 11 -10.83 7.08 -4.89
C ASP A 11 -11.06 5.65 -5.40
N ALA A 12 -9.98 4.89 -5.62
CA ALA A 12 -10.01 3.53 -6.15
C ALA A 12 -8.85 2.68 -5.62
N VAL A 13 -8.97 1.36 -5.80
CA VAL A 13 -7.91 0.40 -5.46
C VAL A 13 -6.63 0.73 -6.25
N PRO A 14 -5.46 0.85 -5.59
CA PRO A 14 -4.22 1.18 -6.26
C PRO A 14 -3.81 0.05 -7.21
N ASP A 15 -3.43 0.42 -8.42
CA ASP A 15 -2.87 -0.46 -9.43
C ASP A 15 -1.35 -0.63 -9.25
N ALA A 16 -0.76 -1.55 -10.03
CA ALA A 16 0.66 -1.86 -9.96
C ALA A 16 1.57 -0.63 -10.17
N SER A 17 1.16 0.30 -11.04
CA SER A 17 1.91 1.54 -11.29
C SER A 17 1.89 2.43 -10.05
N THR A 18 0.71 2.59 -9.46
CA THR A 18 0.53 3.34 -8.20
C THR A 18 1.36 2.74 -7.07
N ILE A 19 1.35 1.41 -6.89
CA ILE A 19 2.16 0.74 -5.85
C ILE A 19 3.66 0.92 -6.09
N SER A 20 4.10 0.90 -7.36
CA SER A 20 5.50 1.11 -7.71
C SER A 20 5.95 2.53 -7.39
N ASP A 21 5.13 3.52 -7.73
CA ASP A 21 5.36 4.94 -7.41
C ASP A 21 5.43 5.18 -5.89
N LEU A 22 4.49 4.60 -5.14
CA LEU A 22 4.50 4.68 -3.68
C LEU A 22 5.77 4.06 -3.06
N ARG A 23 6.28 2.97 -3.63
CA ARG A 23 7.52 2.33 -3.18
C ARG A 23 8.74 3.21 -3.46
N ASP A 24 8.82 3.78 -4.65
CA ASP A 24 9.88 4.72 -5.03
C ASP A 24 9.87 5.94 -4.12
N HIS A 25 8.71 6.56 -3.94
CA HIS A 25 8.54 7.73 -3.08
C HIS A 25 8.89 7.43 -1.61
N ALA A 26 8.45 6.28 -1.09
CA ALA A 26 8.79 5.87 0.27
C ALA A 26 10.32 5.71 0.42
N GLU A 27 10.99 5.06 -0.54
CA GLU A 27 12.43 4.87 -0.53
C GLU A 27 13.20 6.19 -0.66
N ALA A 28 12.78 7.08 -1.57
CA ALA A 28 13.43 8.35 -1.85
C ALA A 28 13.39 9.30 -0.65
N ASP A 29 12.20 9.47 -0.06
CA ASP A 29 11.98 10.38 1.07
C ASP A 29 12.29 9.71 2.43
N LYS A 30 12.57 8.40 2.45
CA LYS A 30 12.76 7.59 3.66
C LYS A 30 11.58 7.71 4.63
N VAL A 31 10.38 7.79 4.08
CA VAL A 31 9.11 7.94 4.80
C VAL A 31 8.23 6.73 4.56
N SER A 32 7.31 6.46 5.49
CA SER A 32 6.26 5.47 5.26
C SER A 32 5.07 6.15 4.60
N ILE A 33 4.45 5.51 3.62
CA ILE A 33 3.26 6.05 2.97
C ILE A 33 2.07 5.16 3.30
N GLU A 34 1.05 5.73 3.91
CA GLU A 34 -0.20 5.05 4.22
C GLU A 34 -1.28 5.51 3.23
N VAL A 35 -1.89 4.57 2.52
CA VAL A 35 -2.85 4.83 1.46
C VAL A 35 -4.19 4.22 1.82
N HIS A 36 -5.24 5.02 1.91
CA HIS A 36 -6.60 4.58 2.17
C HIS A 36 -7.36 4.53 0.85
N PHE A 37 -8.05 3.44 0.58
CA PHE A 37 -8.84 3.30 -0.64
C PHE A 37 -10.11 2.49 -0.40
N PRO A 38 -11.21 2.83 -1.10
CA PRO A 38 -12.41 2.02 -1.09
C PRO A 38 -12.17 0.72 -1.87
N THR A 39 -12.65 -0.39 -1.32
CA THR A 39 -12.77 -1.64 -2.07
C THR A 39 -14.21 -1.87 -2.49
N GLY A 40 -14.42 -2.63 -3.57
CA GLY A 40 -15.74 -2.83 -4.19
C GLY A 40 -16.82 -3.40 -3.25
N ASP A 41 -16.42 -3.98 -2.12
CA ASP A 41 -17.30 -4.50 -1.07
C ASP A 41 -17.79 -3.43 -0.06
N GLY A 42 -17.47 -2.16 -0.29
CA GLY A 42 -17.80 -1.06 0.65
C GLY A 42 -16.89 -1.02 1.88
N VAL A 43 -15.86 -1.86 1.93
CA VAL A 43 -14.83 -1.86 2.97
C VAL A 43 -13.70 -0.92 2.57
N GLN A 44 -13.31 0.00 3.46
CA GLN A 44 -12.09 0.78 3.28
C GLN A 44 -10.88 -0.06 3.68
N LYS A 45 -9.94 -0.25 2.76
CA LYS A 45 -8.65 -0.89 3.04
C LYS A 45 -7.57 0.17 3.14
N ARG A 46 -6.50 -0.16 3.87
CA ARG A 46 -5.34 0.73 4.05
C ARG A 46 -4.07 -0.01 3.67
N LEU A 47 -3.23 0.60 2.87
CA LEU A 47 -1.96 0.04 2.41
C LEU A 47 -0.81 0.91 2.88
N VAL A 48 0.10 0.34 3.66
CA VAL A 48 1.26 1.02 4.22
C VAL A 48 2.51 0.56 3.49
N VAL A 49 3.13 1.46 2.75
CA VAL A 49 4.42 1.24 2.09
C VAL A 49 5.53 1.78 2.97
N SER A 50 6.41 0.91 3.40
CA SER A 50 7.63 1.27 4.12
C SER A 50 8.75 1.62 3.15
N PRO A 51 9.67 2.54 3.55
CA PRO A 51 10.85 2.91 2.76
C PRO A 51 11.82 1.74 2.55
N ARG A 52 11.65 0.68 3.33
CA ARG A 52 12.43 -0.57 3.22
C ARG A 52 11.93 -1.51 2.11
N GLY A 53 10.84 -1.14 1.44
CA GLY A 53 10.18 -1.93 0.39
C GLY A 53 9.16 -2.95 0.89
N THR A 54 8.80 -2.90 2.17
CA THR A 54 7.69 -3.69 2.73
C THR A 54 6.38 -2.96 2.49
N VAL A 55 5.35 -3.67 2.01
CA VAL A 55 4.01 -3.15 1.80
C VAL A 55 3.06 -3.95 2.69
N VAL A 56 2.29 -3.28 3.55
CA VAL A 56 1.36 -3.92 4.48
C VAL A 56 -0.05 -3.51 4.11
N LEU A 57 -0.89 -4.47 3.76
CA LEU A 57 -2.31 -4.28 3.58
C LEU A 57 -3.04 -4.56 4.90
N LEU A 58 -3.69 -3.54 5.42
CA LEU A 58 -4.54 -3.60 6.60
C LEU A 58 -6.01 -3.59 6.14
N ASN A 59 -6.70 -4.68 6.42
CA ASN A 59 -8.15 -4.81 6.29
C ASN A 59 -8.77 -4.96 7.69
N ASP A 60 -10.07 -4.66 7.83
CA ASP A 60 -10.82 -4.69 9.10
C ASP A 60 -10.68 -6.01 9.87
N VAL A 61 -10.49 -7.12 9.13
CA VAL A 61 -10.39 -8.47 9.68
C VAL A 61 -9.07 -9.19 9.35
N SER A 62 -8.14 -8.60 8.60
CA SER A 62 -6.92 -9.31 8.14
C SER A 62 -5.77 -8.36 7.83
N GLU A 63 -4.56 -8.78 8.16
CA GLU A 63 -3.31 -8.11 7.80
C GLU A 63 -2.55 -8.99 6.81
N GLU A 64 -2.22 -8.45 5.64
CA GLU A 64 -1.37 -9.09 4.63
C GLU A 64 -0.10 -8.27 4.44
N THR A 65 1.06 -8.92 4.53
CA THR A 65 2.36 -8.25 4.37
C THR A 65 3.08 -8.77 3.13
N PHE A 66 3.36 -7.86 2.22
CA PHE A 66 4.14 -8.07 1.00
C PHE A 66 5.55 -7.51 1.19
N ASN A 67 6.56 -8.28 0.81
CA ASN A 67 7.95 -7.85 0.93
C ASN A 67 8.48 -7.30 -0.40
N ARG A 68 9.67 -6.70 -0.38
CA ARG A 68 10.28 -6.11 -1.59
C ARG A 68 10.39 -7.11 -2.76
N SER A 69 10.53 -8.40 -2.46
CA SER A 69 10.57 -9.50 -3.44
C SER A 69 9.27 -9.67 -4.23
N THR A 70 8.15 -9.21 -3.68
CA THR A 70 6.85 -9.21 -4.35
C THR A 70 6.81 -8.07 -5.37
N THR A 71 6.37 -8.37 -6.59
CA THR A 71 6.20 -7.37 -7.64
C THR A 71 4.98 -6.50 -7.34
N ALA A 72 4.97 -5.25 -7.79
CA ALA A 72 3.81 -4.37 -7.59
C ALA A 72 2.54 -4.92 -8.27
N ASP A 73 2.71 -5.70 -9.34
CA ASP A 73 1.63 -6.41 -10.04
C ASP A 73 1.00 -7.49 -9.15
N ASP A 74 1.80 -8.31 -8.49
CA ASP A 74 1.32 -9.35 -7.56
C ASP A 74 0.62 -8.74 -6.33
N VAL A 75 1.13 -7.61 -5.83
CA VAL A 75 0.43 -6.84 -4.79
C VAL A 75 -0.90 -6.33 -5.33
N ALA A 76 -0.92 -5.68 -6.50
CA ALA A 76 -2.14 -5.14 -7.09
C ALA A 76 -3.19 -6.23 -7.36
N ASP A 77 -2.78 -7.39 -7.87
CA ASP A 77 -3.64 -8.57 -8.07
C ASP A 77 -4.26 -9.02 -6.74
N SER A 78 -3.43 -9.16 -5.69
CA SER A 78 -3.88 -9.48 -4.33
C SER A 78 -4.89 -8.46 -3.79
N LEU A 79 -4.75 -7.18 -4.15
CA LEU A 79 -5.69 -6.12 -3.75
C LEU A 79 -7.04 -6.17 -4.48
N ARG A 80 -7.02 -6.53 -5.77
CA ARG A 80 -8.22 -6.59 -6.61
C ARG A 80 -9.08 -7.82 -6.36
N GLY A 81 -8.52 -8.81 -5.68
CA GLY A 81 -9.28 -9.82 -4.98
C GLY A 81 -9.13 -11.21 -5.58
N ARG A 82 -9.15 -12.15 -4.65
CA ARG A 82 -9.70 -13.48 -4.83
C ARG A 82 -11.21 -13.44 -4.60
#